data_AF-A0A559L2Q5-F1
#
_entry.id   AF-A0A559L2Q5-F1
#
_cell.length_a   1.000
_cell.length_b   1.000
_cell.length_c   1.000
_cell.angle_alpha   90.00
_cell.angle_beta   90.00
_cell.angle_gamma   90.00
#
_symmetry.space_group_name_H-M   'P 1'
#
loop_
_entity.id
_entity.type
_entity.pdbx_description
1 polymer ?
#
loop_
_entity_poly.entity_id
_entity_poly.type
_entity_poly.pdbx_seq_one_letter_code
_entity_poly.pdbx_strand_id
1 'polypeptide(L)'
;MLVTNPLEIWSFLLSATAVLTSPIVLESLDETPADWQESDSLDPDQIIEFSIGLQPEDSQSLDTALYGAPDPDHPNHGKHLSGGSAKALLNPSNEATESVKRWLTDAGIPEHHFRDEDLRIRDSRRSRVSFSKTWLVYPLE
;
A
#
# COMPACT_ATOMS: atom_id res chain seq x y z
N MET A 1 -8.09 -17.55 -56.60
CA MET A 1 -7.73 -18.81 -55.91
C MET A 1 -6.25 -19.03 -56.21
N LEU A 2 -5.29 -19.03 -55.28
CA LEU A 2 -5.26 -19.30 -53.84
C LEU A 2 -4.38 -18.25 -53.12
N VAL A 3 -4.78 -17.91 -51.90
CA VAL A 3 -4.10 -17.01 -50.94
C VAL A 3 -3.05 -17.81 -50.17
N THR A 4 -1.84 -17.28 -49.95
CA THR A 4 -1.09 -17.43 -48.68
C THR A 4 -0.05 -16.31 -48.51
N ASN A 5 -0.19 -15.60 -47.40
CA ASN A 5 0.82 -14.84 -46.62
C ASN A 5 0.81 -15.57 -45.23
N PRO A 6 1.52 -15.21 -44.13
CA PRO A 6 2.56 -14.18 -43.87
C PRO A 6 3.63 -14.65 -42.80
N LEU A 7 4.37 -13.70 -42.20
CA LEU A 7 4.88 -13.64 -40.80
C LEU A 7 6.36 -13.94 -40.51
N GLU A 8 7.18 -12.88 -40.58
CA GLU A 8 8.45 -12.75 -39.85
C GLU A 8 8.14 -12.34 -38.40
N ILE A 9 8.28 -13.26 -37.44
CA ILE A 9 8.04 -13.00 -36.02
C ILE A 9 9.36 -12.59 -35.36
N TRP A 10 9.49 -11.32 -35.01
CA TRP A 10 10.61 -10.81 -34.22
C TRP A 10 10.30 -11.06 -32.73
N SER A 11 10.87 -12.11 -32.15
CA SER A 11 10.78 -12.36 -30.72
C SER A 11 11.69 -11.39 -29.95
N PHE A 12 11.11 -10.33 -29.39
CA PHE A 12 11.75 -9.59 -28.30
C PHE A 12 11.56 -10.36 -26.99
N LEU A 13 12.65 -10.95 -26.47
CA LEU A 13 12.67 -11.50 -25.12
C LEU A 13 12.67 -10.34 -24.12
N LEU A 14 11.50 -10.07 -23.54
CA LEU A 14 11.35 -9.16 -22.43
C LEU A 14 11.85 -9.88 -21.16
N SER A 15 13.12 -9.68 -20.79
CA SER A 15 13.59 -10.11 -19.47
C SER A 15 13.04 -9.17 -18.41
N ALA A 16 12.18 -9.69 -17.55
CA ALA A 16 11.75 -8.99 -16.34
C ALA A 16 12.88 -9.06 -15.30
N THR A 17 13.58 -7.96 -15.07
CA THR A 17 14.50 -7.83 -13.93
C THR A 17 13.70 -7.64 -12.65
N ALA A 18 13.75 -8.62 -11.75
CA ALA A 18 13.25 -8.45 -10.39
C ALA A 18 14.27 -7.64 -9.57
N VAL A 19 13.87 -6.48 -9.06
CA VAL A 19 14.69 -5.71 -8.10
C VAL A 19 14.55 -6.37 -6.74
N LEU A 20 15.61 -7.04 -6.27
CA LEU A 20 15.68 -7.57 -4.91
C LEU A 20 16.02 -6.42 -3.94
N THR A 21 15.00 -5.74 -3.43
CA THR A 21 15.15 -4.85 -2.28
C THR A 21 15.12 -5.69 -1.00
N SER A 22 16.05 -5.42 -0.06
CA SER A 22 15.99 -6.04 1.26
C SER A 22 14.97 -5.29 2.12
N PRO A 23 14.08 -6.00 2.84
CA PRO A 23 13.11 -5.33 3.69
C PRO A 23 13.84 -4.54 4.78
N ILE A 24 13.43 -3.28 4.98
CA ILE A 24 13.89 -2.48 6.12
C ILE A 24 12.88 -2.64 7.25
N VAL A 25 13.37 -3.02 8.44
CA VAL A 25 12.53 -3.07 9.63
C VAL A 25 12.47 -1.67 10.20
N LEU A 26 11.27 -1.06 10.16
CA LEU A 26 11.06 0.29 10.70
C LEU A 26 10.97 0.28 12.23
N GLU A 27 10.22 -0.69 12.77
CA GLU A 27 9.98 -0.83 14.20
C GLU A 27 9.90 -2.32 14.53
N SER A 28 10.55 -2.72 15.60
CA SER A 28 10.48 -4.06 16.19
C SER A 28 10.23 -3.89 17.69
N LEU A 29 9.41 -4.75 18.27
CA LEU A 29 9.28 -4.85 19.71
C LEU A 29 10.26 -5.93 20.18
N ASP A 30 11.37 -5.53 20.78
CA ASP A 30 12.40 -6.45 21.27
C ASP A 30 11.93 -7.23 22.51
N GLU A 31 10.96 -6.68 23.25
CA GLU A 31 10.38 -7.28 24.45
C GLU A 31 8.86 -7.11 24.47
N THR A 32 8.18 -8.01 25.18
CA THR A 32 6.74 -7.91 25.46
C THR A 32 6.46 -6.64 26.27
N PRO A 33 5.60 -5.72 25.82
CA PRO A 33 5.32 -4.49 26.55
C PRO A 33 4.78 -4.75 27.95
N ALA A 34 4.99 -3.77 28.86
CA ALA A 34 4.42 -3.84 30.21
C ALA A 34 2.90 -4.05 30.15
N ASP A 35 2.39 -4.91 31.04
CA ASP A 35 0.98 -5.32 31.13
C ASP A 35 0.44 -6.19 29.98
N TRP A 36 1.30 -6.66 29.08
CA TRP A 36 0.95 -7.70 28.09
C TRP A 36 1.31 -9.08 28.65
N GLN A 37 0.42 -10.04 28.44
CA GLN A 37 0.65 -11.44 28.79
C GLN A 37 0.55 -12.27 27.52
N GLU A 38 1.52 -13.15 27.31
CA GLU A 38 1.50 -14.09 26.20
C GLU A 38 0.26 -14.98 26.31
N SER A 39 -0.51 -15.05 25.23
CA SER A 39 -1.67 -15.94 25.14
C SER A 39 -1.24 -17.32 24.66
N ASP A 40 -2.11 -18.32 24.86
CA ASP A 40 -1.93 -19.63 24.23
C ASP A 40 -1.82 -19.52 22.71
N SER A 41 -1.23 -20.56 22.09
CA SER A 41 -1.07 -20.65 20.64
C SER A 41 -2.40 -20.43 19.93
N LEU A 42 -2.38 -19.59 18.90
CA LEU A 42 -3.53 -19.41 18.01
C LEU A 42 -3.88 -20.75 17.36
N ASP A 43 -5.18 -20.95 17.12
CA ASP A 43 -5.68 -22.05 16.30
C ASP A 43 -5.05 -21.93 14.90
N PRO A 44 -4.41 -22.98 14.35
CA PRO A 44 -3.82 -22.93 13.02
C PRO A 44 -4.83 -22.58 11.91
N ASP A 45 -6.11 -22.81 12.14
CA ASP A 45 -7.20 -22.50 11.19
C ASP A 45 -7.79 -21.09 11.42
N GLN A 46 -7.28 -20.32 12.38
CA GLN A 46 -7.75 -18.96 12.64
C GLN A 46 -7.35 -18.00 11.51
N ILE A 47 -8.36 -17.39 10.88
CA ILE A 47 -8.16 -16.36 9.86
C ILE A 47 -7.76 -15.04 10.56
N ILE A 48 -6.62 -14.47 10.14
CA ILE A 48 -6.13 -13.18 10.58
C ILE A 48 -6.32 -12.16 9.46
N GLU A 49 -6.79 -10.96 9.80
CA GLU A 49 -6.84 -9.83 8.88
C GLU A 49 -5.48 -9.13 8.86
N PHE A 50 -4.82 -9.13 7.70
CA PHE A 50 -3.55 -8.45 7.47
C PHE A 50 -3.73 -7.33 6.46
N SER A 51 -3.08 -6.18 6.69
CA SER A 51 -3.13 -5.02 5.80
C SER A 51 -1.74 -4.72 5.27
N ILE A 52 -1.62 -4.63 3.94
CA ILE A 52 -0.37 -4.29 3.25
C ILE A 52 -0.52 -2.87 2.71
N GLY A 53 0.31 -1.96 3.19
CA GLY A 53 0.40 -0.59 2.66
C GLY A 53 1.28 -0.56 1.42
N LEU A 54 0.74 -0.03 0.31
CA LEU A 54 1.51 0.25 -0.90
C LEU A 54 1.86 1.73 -0.98
N GLN A 55 3.02 2.04 -1.55
CA GLN A 55 3.42 3.42 -1.79
C GLN A 55 2.46 4.05 -2.82
N PRO A 56 1.91 5.25 -2.56
CA PRO A 56 1.13 5.99 -3.55
C PRO A 56 1.96 6.31 -4.78
N GLU A 57 1.32 6.38 -5.96
CA GLU A 57 1.99 6.72 -7.21
C GLU A 57 2.52 8.16 -7.22
N ASP A 58 1.74 9.10 -6.65
CA ASP A 58 2.06 10.52 -6.61
C ASP A 58 2.20 11.05 -5.17
N SER A 59 3.19 10.53 -4.46
CA SER A 59 3.49 10.97 -3.09
C SER A 59 3.91 12.44 -3.01
N GLN A 60 4.52 12.98 -4.06
CA GLN A 60 4.95 14.38 -4.08
C GLN A 60 3.77 15.35 -4.11
N SER A 61 2.73 15.07 -4.89
CA SER A 61 1.51 15.89 -4.88
C SER A 61 0.77 15.78 -3.56
N LEU A 62 0.78 14.60 -2.93
CA LEU A 62 0.25 14.43 -1.58
C LEU A 62 0.99 15.32 -0.58
N ASP A 63 2.32 15.28 -0.56
CA ASP A 63 3.15 16.10 0.33
C ASP A 63 2.91 17.60 0.09
N THR A 64 2.87 18.01 -1.18
CA THR A 64 2.60 19.41 -1.56
C THR A 64 1.24 19.88 -1.06
N ALA A 65 0.21 19.03 -1.15
CA ALA A 65 -1.11 19.36 -0.66
C ALA A 65 -1.16 19.41 0.88
N LEU A 66 -0.47 18.50 1.56
CA LEU A 66 -0.43 18.43 3.03
C LEU A 66 0.34 19.60 3.65
N TYR A 67 1.52 19.91 3.13
CA TYR A 67 2.36 20.99 3.65
C TYR A 67 1.97 22.37 3.13
N GLY A 68 1.41 22.44 1.93
CA GLY A 68 0.99 23.71 1.31
C GLY A 68 -0.35 24.25 1.79
N ALA A 69 -1.21 23.44 2.42
CA ALA A 69 -2.50 23.89 2.94
C ALA A 69 -2.41 24.77 4.20
N PRO A 70 -1.53 24.48 5.19
CA PRO A 70 -1.35 25.31 6.38
C PRO A 70 -0.38 26.49 6.20
N ASP A 71 0.44 26.52 5.15
CA ASP A 71 1.40 27.60 4.89
C ASP A 71 0.68 28.83 4.31
N PRO A 72 0.68 30.00 5.00
CA PRO A 72 -0.02 31.21 4.55
C PRO A 72 0.55 31.82 3.27
N ASP A 73 1.83 31.59 2.97
CA ASP A 73 2.50 32.13 1.79
C ASP A 73 2.40 31.19 0.58
N HIS A 74 1.88 29.98 0.78
CA HIS A 74 1.73 28.99 -0.27
C HIS A 74 0.45 29.22 -1.11
N PRO A 75 0.50 29.06 -2.44
CA PRO A 75 -0.67 29.27 -3.32
C PRO A 75 -1.86 28.32 -3.03
N ASN A 76 -1.64 27.24 -2.28
CA ASN A 76 -2.67 26.31 -1.84
C ASN A 76 -3.12 26.51 -0.39
N HIS A 77 -2.73 27.62 0.25
CA HIS A 77 -3.20 27.93 1.60
C HIS A 77 -4.74 27.91 1.68
N GLY A 78 -5.28 27.21 2.67
CA GLY A 78 -6.73 27.06 2.87
C GLY A 78 -7.45 26.20 1.82
N LYS A 79 -6.76 25.64 0.82
CA LYS A 79 -7.34 24.72 -0.17
C LYS A 79 -7.20 23.28 0.30
N HIS A 80 -8.10 22.85 1.18
CA HIS A 80 -8.12 21.47 1.65
C HIS A 80 -8.59 20.49 0.56
N LEU A 81 -8.01 19.30 0.56
CA LEU A 81 -8.42 18.22 -0.33
C LEU A 81 -9.81 17.71 0.04
N SER A 82 -10.63 17.47 -0.98
CA SER A 82 -11.84 16.67 -0.81
C SER A 82 -11.46 15.20 -0.54
N GLY A 83 -12.33 14.42 0.09
CA GLY A 83 -12.06 12.99 0.33
C GLY A 83 -11.74 12.21 -0.95
N GLY A 84 -12.44 12.51 -2.05
CA GLY A 84 -12.16 11.87 -3.34
C GLY A 84 -10.81 12.28 -3.95
N SER A 85 -10.42 13.54 -3.80
CA SER A 85 -9.12 14.03 -4.26
C SER A 85 -7.97 13.46 -3.43
N ALA A 86 -8.15 13.37 -2.10
CA ALA A 86 -7.17 12.74 -1.21
C ALA A 86 -6.99 11.25 -1.55
N LYS A 87 -8.10 10.53 -1.77
CA LYS A 87 -8.07 9.13 -2.19
C LYS A 87 -7.30 8.94 -3.50
N ALA A 88 -7.53 9.81 -4.48
CA ALA A 88 -6.83 9.73 -5.76
C ALA A 88 -5.31 9.88 -5.61
N LEU A 89 -4.85 10.77 -4.72
CA LEU A 89 -3.41 10.97 -4.43
C LEU A 89 -2.79 9.83 -3.63
N LEU A 90 -3.61 9.06 -2.90
CA LEU A 90 -3.16 7.94 -2.06
C LEU A 90 -3.17 6.61 -2.79
N ASN A 91 -3.72 6.55 -4.00
CA ASN A 91 -3.76 5.31 -4.76
C ASN A 91 -2.34 4.91 -5.20
N PRO A 92 -1.96 3.63 -5.00
CA PRO A 92 -0.77 3.07 -5.62
C PRO A 92 -1.01 2.88 -7.12
N SER A 93 0.07 2.64 -7.87
CA SER A 93 -0.06 2.30 -9.29
C SER A 93 -0.74 0.94 -9.47
N ASN A 94 -1.41 0.76 -10.61
CA ASN A 94 -2.00 -0.54 -10.98
C ASN A 94 -0.93 -1.64 -11.02
N GLU A 95 0.28 -1.32 -11.49
CA GLU A 95 1.39 -2.26 -11.55
C GLU A 95 1.84 -2.74 -10.16
N ALA A 96 1.94 -1.83 -9.19
CA ALA A 96 2.30 -2.18 -7.82
C ALA A 96 1.23 -3.09 -7.19
N THR A 97 -0.04 -2.74 -7.39
CA THR A 97 -1.19 -3.52 -6.90
C THR A 97 -1.20 -4.94 -7.47
N GLU A 98 -1.04 -5.07 -8.79
CA GLU A 98 -1.02 -6.39 -9.45
C GLU A 98 0.22 -7.19 -9.08
N SER A 99 1.35 -6.55 -8.84
CA SER A 99 2.57 -7.21 -8.36
C SER A 99 2.38 -7.83 -6.99
N VAL A 100 1.73 -7.11 -6.06
CA VAL A 100 1.43 -7.64 -4.71
C VAL A 100 0.38 -8.73 -4.76
N LYS A 101 -0.68 -8.60 -5.57
CA LYS A 101 -1.67 -9.67 -5.75
C LYS A 101 -1.01 -10.95 -6.25
N ARG A 102 -0.12 -10.85 -7.24
CA ARG A 102 0.64 -12.00 -7.76
C ARG A 102 1.50 -12.64 -6.68
N TRP A 103 2.24 -11.83 -5.92
CA TRP A 103 3.05 -12.32 -4.80
C TRP A 103 2.23 -13.08 -3.75
N LEU A 104 1.04 -12.56 -3.39
CA LEU A 104 0.15 -13.24 -2.43
C LEU A 104 -0.40 -14.55 -2.99
N THR A 105 -0.79 -14.57 -4.26
CA THR A 105 -1.26 -15.79 -4.94
C THR A 105 -0.15 -16.84 -5.03
N ASP A 106 1.08 -16.44 -5.37
CA ASP A 106 2.26 -17.32 -5.43
C ASP A 106 2.61 -17.88 -4.04
N ALA A 107 2.32 -17.14 -2.96
CA ALA A 107 2.42 -17.59 -1.57
C ALA A 107 1.27 -18.52 -1.13
N GLY A 108 0.31 -18.81 -2.01
CA GLY A 108 -0.81 -19.71 -1.76
C GLY A 108 -2.05 -19.03 -1.15
N ILE A 109 -2.08 -17.69 -1.11
CA ILE A 109 -3.24 -16.95 -0.60
C ILE A 109 -4.23 -16.73 -1.77
N PRO A 110 -5.45 -17.26 -1.71
CA PRO A 110 -6.38 -17.18 -2.82
C PRO A 110 -7.01 -15.79 -2.94
N GLU A 111 -7.29 -15.35 -4.17
CA GLU A 111 -7.78 -13.98 -4.44
C GLU A 111 -9.08 -13.60 -3.73
N HIS A 112 -9.93 -14.57 -3.37
CA HIS A 112 -11.15 -14.29 -2.62
C HIS A 112 -10.91 -13.82 -1.18
N HIS A 113 -9.68 -13.94 -0.67
CA HIS A 113 -9.25 -13.33 0.59
C HIS A 113 -8.77 -11.88 0.41
N PHE A 114 -8.56 -11.42 -0.82
CA PHE A 114 -8.09 -10.07 -1.07
C PHE A 114 -9.25 -9.09 -0.90
N ARG A 115 -9.02 -8.05 -0.11
CA ARG A 115 -9.91 -6.90 -0.01
C ARG A 115 -9.13 -5.67 -0.41
N ASP A 116 -9.61 -4.99 -1.44
CA ASP A 116 -9.17 -3.63 -1.75
C ASP A 116 -9.90 -2.69 -0.77
N GLU A 117 -9.36 -2.61 0.45
CA GLU A 117 -9.90 -1.73 1.47
C GLU A 117 -9.53 -0.29 1.10
N ASP A 118 -10.54 0.44 0.65
CA ASP A 118 -10.49 1.88 0.50
C ASP A 118 -10.07 2.56 1.82
N LEU A 119 -9.42 3.70 1.71
CA LEU A 119 -8.94 4.52 2.81
C LEU A 119 -10.01 4.66 3.90
N ARG A 120 -9.90 3.87 4.98
CA ARG A 120 -10.79 3.99 6.14
C ARG A 120 -10.36 5.21 6.94
N ILE A 121 -10.85 6.39 6.56
CA ILE A 121 -10.85 7.54 7.47
C ILE A 121 -11.76 7.17 8.64
N ARG A 122 -11.15 6.66 9.72
CA ARG A 122 -11.86 6.36 10.98
C ARG A 122 -12.27 7.67 11.63
N ASP A 123 -13.52 8.08 11.43
CA ASP A 123 -14.17 9.05 12.33
C ASP A 123 -14.30 8.42 13.72
N SER A 124 -13.52 8.94 14.67
CA SER A 124 -13.43 8.43 16.03
C SER A 124 -14.59 8.97 16.87
N ARG A 125 -15.75 8.31 16.83
CA ARG A 125 -16.88 8.57 17.77
C ARG A 125 -17.55 7.33 18.36
N ARG A 126 -16.85 6.19 18.44
CA ARG A 126 -17.25 5.12 19.36
C ARG A 126 -16.05 4.28 19.79
N SER A 127 -15.92 4.13 21.11
CA SER A 127 -14.87 3.45 21.84
C SER A 127 -14.49 2.09 21.24
N ARG A 128 -13.35 2.04 20.54
CA ARG A 128 -12.49 0.86 20.40
C ARG A 128 -11.10 1.37 20.05
N VAL A 129 -10.19 1.28 21.01
CA VAL A 129 -8.77 1.57 20.81
C VAL A 129 -8.25 0.59 19.77
N SER A 130 -7.76 1.11 18.64
CA SER A 130 -6.94 0.36 17.70
C SER A 130 -5.99 1.39 17.12
N PHE A 131 -4.72 1.23 17.47
CA PHE A 131 -3.62 2.02 16.95
C PHE A 131 -3.31 1.48 15.55
N SER A 132 -3.62 2.25 14.50
CA SER A 132 -2.97 2.07 13.19
C SER A 132 -1.98 3.21 13.05
N LYS A 133 -0.71 2.86 13.22
CA LYS A 133 0.44 3.76 13.20
C LYS A 133 0.98 3.82 11.77
N THR A 134 0.19 4.29 10.81
CA THR A 134 0.73 4.71 9.51
C THR A 134 1.31 6.11 9.69
N TRP A 135 2.52 6.20 10.24
CA TRP A 135 3.36 7.36 9.98
C TRP A 135 4.04 7.10 8.64
N LEU A 136 3.80 8.00 7.67
CA LEU A 136 4.75 8.20 6.58
C LEU A 136 6.04 8.69 7.23
N VAL A 137 6.96 7.77 7.49
CA VAL A 137 8.30 8.10 8.00
C VAL A 137 9.16 8.43 6.78
N TYR A 138 9.31 9.71 6.49
CA TYR A 138 10.35 10.19 5.58
C TYR A 138 11.66 10.32 6.38
N PRO A 139 12.78 9.74 5.94
CA PRO A 139 14.09 10.16 6.43
C PRO A 139 14.32 11.60 5.96
N LEU A 140 14.46 12.52 6.91
CA LEU A 140 14.97 13.87 6.64
C LEU A 140 16.48 13.74 6.42
N GLU A 141 16.95 13.97 5.19
CA GLU A 141 18.31 14.47 4.94
C GLU A 141 18.32 16.00 5.04
#